data_AF-A0A7Z2QM01-F1
#
_entry.id   AF-A0A7Z2QM01-F1
#
_cell.length_a   1.000
_cell.length_b   1.000
_cell.length_c   1.000
_cell.angle_alpha   90.00
_cell.angle_beta   90.00
_cell.angle_gamma   90.00
#
_symmetry.space_group_name_H-M   'P 1'
#
loop_
_entity.id
_entity.type
_entity.pdbx_description
1 polymer ?
#
loop_
_entity_poly.entity_id
_entity_poly.type
_entity_poly.pdbx_seq_one_letter_code
_entity_poly.pdbx_strand_id
1 'polypeptide(L)'
;MKKTPQLSLVGSAPSDAPASSTQPQSNTTARAEATRRRRSVPLNQLIRVRDDVDTLTLLTHASEILDSLVAISANLTDEFDGSKRHVAVAMKQLSALAEILVCRARDNLDPQGPQTSGPETRH
;
A
#
# COMPACT_ATOMS: atom_id res chain seq x y z
N MET A 1 -64.94 -11.67 20.39
CA MET A 1 -63.60 -11.12 20.69
C MET A 1 -63.14 -11.69 22.04
N LYS A 2 -62.07 -12.48 22.09
CA LYS A 2 -61.55 -13.07 23.33
C LYS A 2 -60.32 -12.31 23.81
N LYS A 3 -60.33 -11.97 25.11
CA LYS A 3 -59.41 -11.12 25.86
C LYS A 3 -58.34 -11.98 26.54
N THR A 4 -57.11 -11.49 26.68
CA THR A 4 -56.20 -11.92 27.76
C THR A 4 -55.36 -10.74 28.27
N PRO A 5 -54.99 -10.75 29.57
CA PRO A 5 -54.78 -9.56 30.37
C PRO A 5 -53.30 -9.23 30.62
N GLN A 6 -53.02 -7.94 30.83
CA GLN A 6 -51.77 -7.37 31.34
C GLN A 6 -51.56 -7.75 32.81
N LEU A 7 -50.35 -8.17 33.18
CA LEU A 7 -49.93 -8.39 34.57
C LEU A 7 -48.82 -7.40 34.93
N SER A 8 -49.18 -6.48 35.82
CA SER A 8 -48.31 -5.58 36.57
C SER A 8 -47.95 -6.22 37.93
N LEU A 9 -46.70 -6.06 38.38
CA LEU A 9 -46.24 -6.27 39.76
C LEU A 9 -44.78 -5.74 39.80
N VAL A 10 -44.27 -4.85 40.64
CA VAL A 10 -44.56 -4.21 41.94
C VAL A 10 -43.71 -2.91 41.88
N GLY A 11 -44.14 -1.71 42.23
CA GLY A 11 -44.69 -1.30 43.52
C GLY A 11 -43.56 -0.70 44.38
N SER A 12 -43.27 0.61 44.26
CA SER A 12 -42.92 1.50 45.39
C SER A 12 -42.57 2.93 44.91
N ALA A 13 -43.41 3.88 45.30
CA ALA A 13 -43.00 5.18 45.82
C ALA A 13 -43.98 5.52 46.94
N PRO A 14 -43.53 6.14 48.04
CA PRO A 14 -43.84 7.56 48.11
C PRO A 14 -42.78 8.44 48.82
N SER A 15 -42.92 9.74 48.55
CA SER A 15 -42.75 10.86 49.49
C SER A 15 -41.38 11.53 49.65
N ASP A 16 -41.47 12.87 49.62
CA ASP A 16 -40.47 13.95 49.64
C ASP A 16 -39.31 13.87 50.66
N ALA A 17 -38.10 14.27 50.22
CA ALA A 17 -37.19 15.24 50.85
C ALA A 17 -35.91 15.42 50.00
N PRO A 18 -35.26 16.62 49.97
CA PRO A 18 -34.05 16.85 49.19
C PRO A 18 -32.78 16.62 50.03
N ALA A 19 -31.82 15.87 49.51
CA ALA A 19 -30.45 15.88 50.04
C ALA A 19 -29.45 15.50 48.93
N SER A 20 -28.59 16.46 48.61
CA SER A 20 -27.39 16.32 47.79
C SER A 20 -26.51 15.17 48.30
N SER A 21 -25.84 14.44 47.39
CA SER A 21 -24.37 14.36 47.31
C SER A 21 -23.85 13.17 46.46
N THR A 22 -22.80 13.50 45.68
CA THR A 22 -21.66 12.64 45.28
C THR A 22 -21.72 11.85 43.95
N GLN A 23 -21.01 12.42 42.97
CA GLN A 23 -20.31 11.89 41.77
C GLN A 23 -19.68 10.47 41.93
N PRO A 24 -19.21 9.76 40.86
CA PRO A 24 -18.45 10.33 39.72
C PRO A 24 -18.74 9.79 38.31
N GLN A 25 -18.39 10.67 37.37
CA GLN A 25 -18.21 10.44 35.95
C GLN A 25 -17.11 9.40 35.67
N SER A 26 -17.05 9.03 34.39
CA SER A 26 -15.86 8.68 33.59
C SER A 26 -15.43 7.21 33.54
N ASN A 27 -15.69 6.60 32.37
CA ASN A 27 -14.62 6.04 31.52
C ASN A 27 -15.13 5.60 30.13
N THR A 28 -15.89 6.41 29.40
CA THR A 28 -15.97 6.28 27.93
C THR A 28 -14.72 6.90 27.30
N THR A 29 -13.54 6.52 27.78
CA THR A 29 -12.24 6.92 27.21
C THR A 29 -11.38 5.70 26.87
N ALA A 30 -11.77 4.48 27.28
CA ALA A 30 -10.98 3.28 27.05
C ALA A 30 -11.13 2.68 25.63
N ARG A 31 -12.06 3.17 24.79
CA ARG A 31 -12.28 2.61 23.44
C ARG A 31 -11.63 3.40 22.31
N ALA A 32 -11.06 4.57 22.60
CA ALA A 32 -10.37 5.39 21.59
C ALA A 32 -8.93 4.93 21.29
N GLU A 33 -8.34 4.04 22.10
CA GLU A 33 -6.93 3.66 22.00
C GLU A 33 -6.65 2.32 21.29
N ALA A 34 -7.68 1.56 20.93
CA ALA A 34 -7.51 0.25 20.27
C ALA A 34 -7.19 0.34 18.77
N THR A 35 -7.32 1.51 18.15
CA THR A 35 -6.71 1.82 16.85
C THR A 35 -5.34 2.45 17.06
N ARG A 36 -4.47 1.72 17.78
CA ARG A 36 -3.02 1.90 17.77
C ARG A 36 -2.60 1.77 16.30
N ARG A 37 -2.59 2.91 15.61
CA ARG A 37 -2.18 3.02 14.21
C ARG A 37 -0.87 2.24 14.09
N ARG A 38 -0.87 1.16 13.31
CA ARG A 38 0.38 0.56 12.87
C ARG A 38 1.14 1.70 12.21
N ARG A 39 2.17 2.20 12.88
CA ARG A 39 3.01 3.27 12.37
C ARG A 39 3.68 2.67 11.14
N SER A 40 3.12 2.95 9.97
CA SER A 40 3.72 2.60 8.69
C SER A 40 5.07 3.30 8.68
N VAL A 41 6.15 2.52 8.78
CA VAL A 41 7.49 3.06 8.59
C VAL A 41 7.56 3.45 7.12
N PRO A 42 7.91 4.71 6.78
CA PRO A 42 8.07 5.13 5.40
C PRO A 42 9.08 4.24 4.67
N LEU A 43 8.79 3.85 3.42
CA LEU A 43 9.64 2.94 2.65
C LEU A 43 11.08 3.46 2.48
N ASN A 44 11.25 4.78 2.38
CA ASN A 44 12.56 5.43 2.27
C ASN A 44 13.42 5.34 3.56
N GLN A 45 12.83 4.92 4.68
CA GLN A 45 13.57 4.60 5.91
C GLN A 45 13.92 3.11 6.00
N LEU A 46 13.22 2.25 5.24
CA LEU A 46 13.44 0.80 5.22
C LEU A 46 14.43 0.39 4.14
N ILE A 47 14.43 1.11 3.01
CA ILE A 47 15.22 0.81 1.83
C ILE A 47 16.01 2.07 1.48
N ARG A 48 17.33 1.92 1.39
CA ARG A 48 18.25 2.98 0.95
C ARG A 48 19.20 2.41 -0.11
N VAL A 49 19.36 3.15 -1.20
CA VAL A 49 20.44 2.92 -2.17
C VAL A 49 21.71 3.56 -1.62
N ARG A 50 22.84 2.87 -1.74
CA ARG A 50 24.14 3.44 -1.34
C ARG A 50 24.55 4.53 -2.32
N ASP A 51 25.17 5.60 -1.81
CA ASP A 51 25.56 6.76 -2.61
C ASP A 51 26.80 6.50 -3.51
N ASP A 52 27.49 5.38 -3.31
CA ASP A 52 28.71 5.00 -4.03
C ASP A 52 28.49 3.99 -5.17
N VAL A 53 27.24 3.73 -5.53
CA VAL A 53 26.88 2.80 -6.61
C VAL A 53 26.86 3.54 -7.94
N ASP A 54 27.50 2.93 -8.96
CA ASP A 54 27.51 3.49 -10.30
C ASP A 54 26.10 3.54 -10.93
N THR A 55 25.89 4.51 -11.83
CA THR A 55 24.57 4.71 -12.46
C THR A 55 24.18 3.51 -13.33
N LEU A 56 25.13 2.86 -14.00
CA LEU A 56 24.87 1.65 -14.79
C LEU A 56 24.41 0.49 -13.91
N THR A 57 25.07 0.32 -12.75
CA THR A 57 24.68 -0.68 -11.76
C THR A 57 23.30 -0.39 -11.18
N LEU A 58 22.99 0.88 -10.90
CA LEU A 58 21.66 1.28 -10.40
C LEU A 58 20.55 0.98 -11.43
N LEU A 59 20.78 1.30 -12.70
CA LEU A 59 19.83 1.00 -13.78
C LEU A 59 19.68 -0.51 -14.00
N THR A 60 20.76 -1.28 -13.89
CA THR A 60 20.71 -2.75 -13.99
C THR A 60 19.84 -3.35 -12.88
N HIS A 61 20.07 -2.95 -11.62
CA HIS A 61 19.23 -3.39 -10.52
C HIS A 61 17.78 -2.90 -10.63
N ALA A 62 17.56 -1.71 -11.20
CA ALA A 62 16.20 -1.24 -11.48
C ALA A 62 15.47 -2.17 -12.47
N SER A 63 16.15 -2.61 -13.55
CA SER A 63 15.58 -3.61 -14.48
C SER A 63 15.23 -4.92 -13.78
N GLU A 64 16.12 -5.48 -12.95
CA GLU A 64 15.86 -6.73 -12.21
C GLU A 64 14.65 -6.63 -11.26
N ILE A 65 14.48 -5.48 -10.60
CA ILE A 65 13.33 -5.21 -9.73
C ILE A 65 12.05 -5.09 -10.57
N LEU A 66 12.11 -4.45 -11.73
CA LEU A 66 10.97 -4.31 -12.64
C LEU A 66 10.55 -5.66 -13.22
N ASP A 67 11.49 -6.52 -13.62
CA ASP A 67 11.22 -7.90 -14.05
C ASP A 67 10.50 -8.69 -12.96
N SER A 68 11.01 -8.59 -11.73
CA SER A 68 10.40 -9.23 -10.56
C SER A 68 8.97 -8.70 -10.33
N LEU A 69 8.76 -7.39 -10.48
CA LEU A 69 7.44 -6.76 -10.35
C LEU A 69 6.49 -7.21 -11.46
N VAL A 70 6.95 -7.34 -12.70
CA VAL A 70 6.17 -7.87 -13.83
C VAL A 70 5.74 -9.29 -13.53
N ALA A 71 6.65 -10.15 -13.05
CA ALA A 71 6.32 -11.54 -12.67
C ALA A 71 5.26 -11.59 -11.55
N ILE A 72 5.41 -10.78 -10.49
CA ILE A 72 4.42 -10.69 -9.41
C ILE A 72 3.07 -10.18 -9.96
N SER A 73 3.07 -9.16 -10.81
CA SER A 73 1.85 -8.60 -11.38
C SER A 73 1.12 -9.57 -12.31
N ALA A 74 1.85 -10.48 -12.97
CA ALA A 74 1.26 -11.55 -13.77
C ALA A 74 0.50 -12.53 -12.88
N ASN A 75 1.11 -13.00 -11.79
CA ASN A 75 0.44 -13.85 -10.81
C ASN A 75 -0.82 -13.18 -10.24
N LEU A 76 -0.75 -11.88 -9.94
CA LEU A 76 -1.91 -11.10 -9.49
C LEU A 76 -3.01 -10.99 -10.54
N THR A 77 -2.68 -10.99 -11.83
CA THR A 77 -3.68 -10.93 -12.91
C THR A 77 -4.49 -12.23 -12.99
N ASP A 78 -3.89 -13.35 -12.60
CA ASP A 78 -4.54 -14.66 -12.57
C ASP A 78 -5.32 -14.87 -11.26
N GLU A 79 -4.82 -14.36 -10.13
CA GLU A 79 -5.50 -14.42 -8.83
C GLU A 79 -6.65 -13.42 -8.67
N PHE A 80 -6.60 -12.26 -9.34
CA PHE A 80 -7.65 -11.25 -9.25
C PHE A 80 -8.79 -11.51 -10.22
N ASP A 81 -9.94 -11.88 -9.67
CA ASP A 81 -11.17 -12.01 -10.44
C ASP A 81 -11.85 -10.65 -10.69
N GLY A 82 -12.51 -10.52 -11.84
CA GLY A 82 -13.37 -9.41 -12.28
C GLY A 82 -12.88 -7.97 -11.97
N SER A 83 -13.16 -7.48 -10.76
CA SER A 83 -13.02 -6.07 -10.38
C SER A 83 -11.58 -5.62 -10.12
N LYS A 84 -10.62 -6.49 -9.80
CA LYS A 84 -9.23 -6.09 -9.48
C LYS A 84 -8.21 -6.41 -10.57
N ARG A 85 -8.60 -7.19 -11.58
CA ARG A 85 -7.74 -7.57 -12.71
C ARG A 85 -7.20 -6.35 -13.46
N HIS A 86 -8.02 -5.31 -13.63
CA HIS A 86 -7.61 -4.08 -14.31
C HIS A 86 -6.44 -3.38 -13.61
N VAL A 87 -6.34 -3.49 -12.28
CA VAL A 87 -5.22 -2.92 -11.51
C VAL A 87 -3.94 -3.71 -11.75
N ALA A 88 -3.99 -5.05 -11.71
CA ALA A 88 -2.83 -5.89 -11.99
C ALA A 88 -2.33 -5.71 -13.44
N VAL A 89 -3.24 -5.60 -14.40
CA VAL A 89 -2.90 -5.28 -15.79
C VAL A 89 -2.23 -3.91 -15.91
N ALA A 90 -2.77 -2.88 -15.24
CA ALA A 90 -2.16 -1.56 -15.24
C ALA A 90 -0.76 -1.56 -14.58
N MET A 91 -0.58 -2.27 -13.47
CA MET A 91 0.73 -2.43 -12.83
C MET A 91 1.73 -3.10 -13.77
N LYS A 92 1.34 -4.17 -14.45
CA LYS A 92 2.16 -4.85 -15.45
C LYS A 92 2.57 -3.92 -16.59
N GLN A 93 1.62 -3.16 -17.13
CA GLN A 93 1.86 -2.22 -18.23
C GLN A 93 2.80 -1.09 -17.81
N LEU A 94 2.59 -0.49 -16.64
CA LEU A 94 3.48 0.56 -16.11
C LEU A 94 4.89 0.04 -15.83
N SER A 95 5.01 -1.21 -15.33
CA SER A 95 6.31 -1.83 -15.08
C SER A 95 7.07 -2.09 -16.37
N ALA A 96 6.40 -2.65 -17.39
CA ALA A 96 7.00 -2.86 -18.71
C ALA A 96 7.42 -1.54 -19.38
N LEU A 97 6.62 -0.47 -19.24
CA LEU A 97 6.99 0.85 -19.73
C LEU A 97 8.22 1.41 -18.99
N ALA A 98 8.28 1.26 -17.67
CA ALA A 98 9.44 1.67 -16.89
C ALA A 98 10.71 0.92 -17.30
N GLU A 99 10.61 -0.38 -17.61
CA GLU A 99 11.74 -1.20 -18.02
C GLU A 99 12.33 -0.70 -19.35
N ILE A 100 11.48 -0.36 -20.33
CA ILE A 100 11.92 0.25 -21.60
C ILE A 100 12.65 1.57 -21.35
N LEU A 101 12.14 2.41 -20.45
CA LEU A 101 12.77 3.69 -20.11
C LEU A 101 14.13 3.48 -19.43
N VAL A 102 14.24 2.50 -18.53
CA VAL A 102 15.49 2.14 -17.85
C VAL A 102 16.51 1.58 -18.84
N CYS A 103 16.11 0.65 -19.71
CA CYS A 103 16.97 0.13 -20.77
C CYS A 103 17.47 1.25 -21.69
N ARG A 104 16.59 2.17 -22.10
CA ARG A 104 17.00 3.32 -22.90
C ARG A 104 17.93 4.27 -22.15
N ALA A 105 17.70 4.49 -20.86
CA ALA A 105 18.61 5.26 -20.03
C ALA A 105 19.99 4.60 -19.94
N ARG A 106 20.03 3.27 -19.87
CA ARG A 106 21.26 2.47 -19.88
C ARG A 106 22.00 2.60 -21.21
N ASP A 107 21.30 2.45 -22.33
CA ASP A 107 21.87 2.57 -23.67
C ASP A 107 22.45 3.98 -23.93
N ASN A 108 21.87 5.03 -23.34
CA ASN A 108 22.43 6.39 -23.42
C ASN A 108 23.75 6.55 -22.67
N LEU A 109 24.01 5.72 -21.64
CA LEU A 109 25.25 5.73 -20.87
C LEU A 109 26.36 4.90 -21.52
N ASP A 110 25.99 3.94 -22.37
CA ASP A 110 26.91 3.17 -23.20
C ASP A 110 26.72 3.51 -24.69
N PRO A 111 27.19 4.69 -25.16
CA PRO A 111 27.05 5.11 -26.55
C PRO A 111 27.86 4.25 -27.54
N GLN A 112 28.56 3.21 -27.09
CA GLN A 112 29.31 2.27 -27.93
C GLN A 112 28.38 1.24 -28.59
N GLY A 113 27.37 1.72 -29.33
CA GLY A 113 26.76 0.93 -30.40
C GLY A 113 27.84 0.49 -31.40
N PRO A 114 27.66 -0.65 -32.10
CA PRO A 114 28.72 -1.33 -32.84
C PRO A 114 29.50 -0.33 -33.68
N GLN A 115 30.77 -0.18 -33.32
CA GLN A 115 31.73 0.64 -34.03
C GLN A 115 31.61 0.30 -35.52
N THR A 116 30.96 1.18 -36.28
CA THR A 116 31.06 1.17 -37.72
C THR A 116 32.49 1.64 -38.00
N SER A 117 33.43 0.70 -37.96
CA SER A 117 34.70 0.85 -38.64
C SER A 117 34.36 1.13 -40.10
N GLY A 118 34.37 2.41 -40.47
CA GLY A 118 34.18 2.83 -41.85
C GLY A 118 35.23 2.15 -42.74
N PRO A 119 34.92 1.92 -44.03
CA PRO A 119 35.87 1.27 -44.92
C PRO A 119 37.10 2.17 -45.06
N GLU A 120 38.22 1.72 -44.52
CA GLU A 120 39.53 2.34 -44.68
C GLU A 120 39.86 2.36 -46.17
N THR A 121 39.61 3.50 -46.80
CA THR A 121 39.92 3.71 -48.22
C THR A 121 41.41 4.00 -48.30
N ARG A 122 42.19 2.91 -48.44
CA ARG A 122 43.63 2.98 -48.62
C ARG A 122 43.93 3.53 -50.01
N HIS A 123 44.44 4.76 -50.04
CA HIS A 123 45.04 5.39 -51.22
C HIS A 123 46.32 4.68 -51.65
#